data_AF-J2II53-F1
#
_entry.id   AF-J2II53-F1
#
_cell.length_a   1.000
_cell.length_b   1.000
_cell.length_c   1.000
_cell.angle_alpha   90.00
_cell.angle_beta   90.00
_cell.angle_gamma   90.00
#
_symmetry.space_group_name_H-M   'P 1'
#
loop_
_entity.id
_entity.type
_entity.pdbx_description
1 polymer ?
#
loop_
_entity_poly.entity_id
_entity_poly.type
_entity_poly.pdbx_seq_one_letter_code
_entity_poly.pdbx_strand_id
1 'polypeptide(L)'
;MAGVGGSGSPQNGSVLRFGLFNAGVDDVLSFSFNYITSDCSGYGDCAWARLLDSSANQVALLFTARTTPNGSVVPGFSMPAPSVTLDPLTVPIISGAPVWSPLGSSSGTRFNAGCGYTGWVNTSFSIANTGSYFLEFGVVNWSDNNFQSGLAIDAVTINGTPVGPVSAPFTLLLLSSGLLLLRRRRNPL
;
A
#
# COMPACT_ATOMS: atom_id res chain seq x y z
N MET A 1 3.29 -5.75 16.22
CA MET A 1 3.09 -5.79 14.76
C MET A 1 4.13 -6.71 14.16
N ALA A 2 3.80 -7.48 13.12
CA ALA A 2 4.78 -8.35 12.47
C ALA A 2 5.53 -7.54 11.42
N GLY A 3 6.83 -7.32 11.62
CA GLY A 3 7.73 -7.12 10.48
C GLY A 3 8.00 -8.46 9.80
N VAL A 4 8.47 -8.41 8.56
CA VAL A 4 8.69 -9.61 7.75
C VAL A 4 10.18 -9.86 7.61
N GLY A 5 10.71 -10.92 8.24
CA GLY A 5 12.10 -11.36 8.08
C GLY A 5 13.18 -10.42 8.65
N GLY A 6 14.44 -10.89 8.64
CA GLY A 6 15.63 -10.13 9.05
C GLY A 6 16.01 -10.16 10.54
N SER A 7 17.20 -9.66 10.86
CA SER A 7 17.66 -9.37 12.22
C SER A 7 17.23 -7.96 12.64
N GLY A 8 16.56 -7.85 13.78
CA GLY A 8 16.03 -6.62 14.37
C GLY A 8 14.62 -6.81 14.93
N SER A 9 14.04 -5.76 15.49
CA SER A 9 12.71 -5.81 16.10
C SER A 9 11.80 -4.69 15.57
N PRO A 10 10.53 -5.02 15.27
CA PRO A 10 9.54 -4.01 14.88
C PRO A 10 9.25 -3.11 16.08
N GLN A 11 9.29 -1.79 15.89
CA GLN A 11 9.07 -0.82 16.95
C GLN A 11 7.63 -0.30 16.94
N ASN A 12 7.23 0.30 15.83
CA ASN A 12 5.85 0.70 15.56
C ASN A 12 5.55 0.56 14.05
N GLY A 13 4.34 0.93 13.63
CA GLY A 13 3.97 0.88 12.23
C GLY A 13 2.50 1.15 11.99
N SER A 14 2.07 0.95 10.75
CA SER A 14 0.68 1.08 10.32
C SER A 14 0.29 -0.11 9.44
N VAL A 15 -0.98 -0.49 9.50
CA VAL A 15 -1.56 -1.54 8.67
C VAL A 15 -2.83 -1.00 8.01
N LEU A 16 -2.95 -1.21 6.71
CA LEU A 16 -4.15 -0.94 5.93
C LEU A 16 -4.71 -2.27 5.42
N ARG A 17 -5.96 -2.56 5.74
CA ARG A 17 -6.68 -3.73 5.24
C ARG A 17 -7.86 -3.31 4.38
N PHE A 18 -7.90 -3.80 3.16
CA PHE A 18 -9.02 -3.62 2.24
C PHE A 18 -10.18 -4.54 2.65
N GLY A 19 -11.41 -4.14 2.29
CA GLY A 19 -12.59 -4.96 2.51
C GLY A 19 -12.51 -6.32 1.81
N LEU A 20 -13.31 -7.28 2.28
CA LEU A 20 -13.38 -8.61 1.68
C LEU A 20 -13.85 -8.50 0.22
N PHE A 21 -13.13 -9.12 -0.70
CA PHE A 21 -13.50 -9.22 -2.12
C PHE A 21 -13.50 -10.68 -2.56
N ASN A 22 -14.29 -11.00 -3.58
CA ASN A 22 -14.30 -12.32 -4.19
C ASN A 22 -13.38 -12.33 -5.41
N ALA A 23 -12.67 -13.45 -5.61
CA ALA A 23 -11.88 -13.69 -6.80
C ALA A 23 -11.94 -15.17 -7.18
N GLY A 24 -12.02 -15.44 -8.48
CA GLY A 24 -11.87 -16.76 -9.07
C GLY A 24 -10.40 -17.18 -9.20
N VAL A 25 -10.18 -18.47 -9.44
CA VAL A 25 -8.88 -18.95 -9.94
C VAL A 25 -8.51 -18.20 -11.22
N ASP A 26 -7.23 -17.86 -11.36
CA ASP A 26 -6.64 -17.11 -12.47
C ASP A 26 -7.11 -15.65 -12.62
N ASP A 27 -7.99 -15.16 -11.74
CA ASP A 27 -8.25 -13.72 -11.66
C ASP A 27 -6.97 -12.97 -11.29
N VAL A 28 -6.74 -11.83 -11.92
CA VAL A 28 -5.55 -11.01 -11.71
C VAL A 28 -5.84 -9.95 -10.67
N LEU A 29 -5.25 -10.10 -9.49
CA LEU A 29 -5.10 -9.04 -8.50
C LEU A 29 -4.00 -8.08 -8.96
N SER A 30 -4.33 -6.80 -9.10
CA SER A 30 -3.37 -5.74 -9.41
C SER A 30 -3.46 -4.61 -8.41
N PHE A 31 -2.33 -3.99 -8.10
CA PHE A 31 -2.23 -2.73 -7.34
C PHE A 31 -0.91 -2.05 -7.64
N SER A 32 -0.82 -0.75 -7.34
CA SER A 32 0.41 0.02 -7.42
C SER A 32 0.83 0.46 -6.04
N PHE A 33 2.14 0.51 -5.78
CA PHE A 33 2.66 1.04 -4.53
C PHE A 33 3.82 2.00 -4.75
N ASN A 34 4.05 2.88 -3.78
CA ASN A 34 5.25 3.68 -3.66
C ASN A 34 5.74 3.56 -2.22
N TYR A 35 6.91 2.96 -2.02
CA TYR A 35 7.55 2.90 -0.71
C TYR A 35 8.40 4.15 -0.52
N ILE A 36 8.17 4.85 0.58
CA ILE A 36 8.79 6.13 0.90
C ILE A 36 9.53 5.98 2.22
N THR A 37 10.78 6.43 2.28
CA THR A 37 11.62 6.25 3.45
C THR A 37 12.47 7.48 3.74
N SER A 38 12.41 7.95 4.98
CA SER A 38 13.35 8.93 5.53
C SER A 38 14.40 8.29 6.44
N ASP A 39 14.27 6.98 6.69
CA ASP A 39 15.18 6.18 7.49
C ASP A 39 16.01 5.21 6.64
N CYS A 40 17.30 5.49 6.53
CA CYS A 40 18.17 4.80 5.60
C CYS A 40 19.40 4.21 6.30
N SER A 41 20.61 4.47 5.81
CA SER A 41 21.83 3.73 6.16
C SER A 41 21.90 3.20 7.61
N GLY A 42 21.77 1.88 7.79
CA GLY A 42 21.87 1.19 9.08
C GLY A 42 20.55 0.85 9.79
N TYR A 43 19.44 1.52 9.43
CA TYR A 43 18.15 1.44 10.13
C TYR A 43 16.98 1.24 9.17
N GLY A 44 17.22 0.56 8.05
CA GLY A 44 16.21 0.44 6.99
C GLY A 44 14.90 -0.18 7.46
N ASP A 45 13.86 0.66 7.48
CA ASP A 45 12.47 0.32 7.71
C ASP A 45 11.95 -0.65 6.65
N CYS A 46 10.79 -1.25 6.94
CA CYS A 46 10.24 -2.32 6.14
C CYS A 46 8.78 -2.05 5.77
N ALA A 47 8.39 -2.41 4.55
CA ALA A 47 7.01 -2.46 4.11
C ALA A 47 6.69 -3.83 3.49
N TRP A 48 5.41 -4.18 3.44
CA TRP A 48 4.95 -5.44 2.87
C TRP A 48 3.51 -5.36 2.39
N ALA A 49 3.15 -6.29 1.51
CA ALA A 49 1.76 -6.62 1.19
C ALA A 49 1.54 -8.12 1.28
N ARG A 50 0.34 -8.53 1.70
CA ARG A 50 -0.06 -9.92 1.78
C ARG A 50 -1.52 -10.11 1.43
N LEU A 51 -1.82 -11.29 0.91
CA LEU A 51 -3.17 -11.77 0.67
C LEU A 51 -3.57 -12.70 1.82
N LEU A 52 -4.76 -12.48 2.37
CA LEU A 52 -5.34 -13.31 3.41
C LEU A 52 -6.62 -13.98 2.87
N ASP A 53 -6.89 -15.21 3.30
CA ASP A 53 -8.21 -15.84 3.10
C ASP A 53 -9.30 -15.17 3.96
N SER A 54 -10.56 -15.60 3.79
CA SER A 54 -11.70 -15.10 4.57
C SER A 54 -11.60 -15.34 6.08
N SER A 55 -10.75 -16.26 6.50
CA SER A 55 -10.46 -16.58 7.91
C SER A 55 -9.24 -15.80 8.44
N ALA A 56 -8.73 -14.85 7.65
CA ALA A 56 -7.54 -14.04 7.93
C ALA A 56 -6.22 -14.83 8.03
N ASN A 57 -6.15 -16.04 7.47
CA ASN A 57 -4.88 -16.75 7.31
C ASN A 57 -4.14 -16.21 6.09
N GLN A 58 -2.82 -16.04 6.20
CA GLN A 58 -2.00 -15.61 5.08
C GLN A 58 -1.87 -16.72 4.03
N VAL A 59 -2.29 -16.41 2.80
CA VAL A 59 -2.19 -17.33 1.65
C VAL A 59 -1.06 -16.94 0.69
N ALA A 60 -0.68 -15.66 0.66
CA ALA A 60 0.47 -15.19 -0.11
C ALA A 60 1.13 -13.98 0.55
N LEU A 61 2.46 -13.96 0.57
CA LEU A 61 3.24 -12.74 0.82
C LEU A 61 3.57 -12.12 -0.54
N LEU A 62 2.94 -11.00 -0.86
CA LEU A 62 2.91 -10.42 -2.20
C LEU A 62 4.24 -9.75 -2.53
N PHE A 63 4.68 -8.82 -1.68
CA PHE A 63 6.01 -8.24 -1.75
C PHE A 63 6.50 -7.85 -0.35
N THR A 64 7.81 -7.62 -0.28
CA THR A 64 8.46 -6.93 0.83
C THR A 64 9.34 -5.82 0.29
N ALA A 65 9.45 -4.72 1.01
CA ALA A 65 10.39 -3.66 0.73
C ALA A 65 11.21 -3.37 1.98
N ARG A 66 12.51 -3.13 1.83
CA ARG A 66 13.36 -2.67 2.93
C ARG A 66 14.39 -1.68 2.42
N THR A 67 14.56 -0.56 3.12
CA THR A 67 15.52 0.47 2.70
C THR A 67 16.94 -0.10 2.62
N THR A 68 17.57 0.07 1.45
CA THR A 68 18.98 -0.20 1.21
C THR A 68 19.60 0.99 0.48
N PRO A 69 20.85 1.39 0.79
CA PRO A 69 21.51 2.50 0.11
C PRO A 69 21.78 2.23 -1.37
N ASN A 70 21.79 0.97 -1.82
CA ASN A 70 22.04 0.59 -3.21
C ASN A 70 21.19 -0.61 -3.62
N GLY A 71 20.93 -0.73 -4.93
CA GLY A 71 20.22 -1.87 -5.52
C GLY A 71 18.70 -1.78 -5.41
N SER A 72 18.02 -2.90 -5.66
CA SER A 72 16.57 -3.01 -5.50
C SER A 72 16.21 -3.06 -4.01
N VAL A 73 15.16 -2.35 -3.61
CA VAL A 73 14.56 -2.49 -2.27
C VAL A 73 13.48 -3.56 -2.22
N VAL A 74 13.08 -4.11 -3.37
CA VAL A 74 12.11 -5.22 -3.48
C VAL A 74 12.77 -6.44 -4.16
N PRO A 75 12.75 -7.63 -3.54
CA PRO A 75 12.39 -7.87 -2.14
C PRO A 75 13.31 -7.08 -1.20
N GLY A 76 12.87 -6.86 0.04
CA GLY A 76 13.75 -6.31 1.07
C GLY A 76 14.97 -7.22 1.28
N PHE A 77 16.13 -6.64 1.61
CA PHE A 77 17.32 -7.43 1.91
C PHE A 77 17.05 -8.46 3.02
N SER A 78 17.46 -9.72 2.80
CA SER A 78 17.17 -10.87 3.66
C SER A 78 15.69 -11.17 3.88
N MET A 79 14.81 -10.77 2.95
CA MET A 79 13.40 -11.10 2.95
C MET A 79 13.03 -12.04 1.78
N PRO A 80 11.89 -12.75 1.86
CA PRO A 80 11.43 -13.63 0.79
C PRO A 80 11.23 -12.88 -0.53
N ALA A 81 11.45 -13.57 -1.65
CA ALA A 81 11.14 -13.07 -2.97
C ALA A 81 9.63 -12.71 -3.10
N PRO A 82 9.29 -11.68 -3.89
CA PRO A 82 7.89 -11.35 -4.14
C PRO A 82 7.18 -12.49 -4.87
N SER A 83 5.92 -12.72 -4.52
CA SER A 83 5.04 -13.63 -5.29
C SER A 83 4.28 -12.90 -6.41
N VAL A 84 4.29 -11.57 -6.41
CA VAL A 84 3.78 -10.74 -7.50
C VAL A 84 4.81 -10.58 -8.61
N THR A 85 4.35 -10.32 -9.82
CA THR A 85 5.17 -9.71 -10.86
C THR A 85 5.27 -8.21 -10.60
N LEU A 86 6.45 -7.62 -10.81
CA LEU A 86 6.72 -6.20 -10.61
C LEU A 86 6.99 -5.52 -11.94
N ASP A 87 6.44 -4.31 -12.11
CA ASP A 87 6.78 -3.40 -13.18
C ASP A 87 7.03 -1.99 -12.59
N PRO A 88 8.29 -1.52 -12.52
CA PRO A 88 9.49 -2.15 -13.05
C PRO A 88 9.96 -3.39 -12.25
N LEU A 89 10.67 -4.31 -12.91
CA LEU A 89 11.17 -5.55 -12.29
C LEU A 89 12.21 -5.29 -11.18
N THR A 90 13.01 -4.24 -11.33
CA THR A 90 13.99 -3.79 -10.33
C THR A 90 13.49 -2.47 -9.75
N VAL A 91 13.45 -2.37 -8.43
CA VAL A 91 12.83 -1.24 -7.72
C VAL A 91 13.90 -0.54 -6.89
N PRO A 92 14.73 0.34 -7.48
CA PRO A 92 15.70 1.13 -6.73
C PRO A 92 15.04 2.28 -5.96
N ILE A 93 15.72 2.83 -4.96
CA ILE A 93 15.33 4.11 -4.35
C ILE A 93 15.74 5.26 -5.27
N ILE A 94 14.78 6.10 -5.60
CA ILE A 94 14.99 7.45 -6.13
C ILE A 94 15.40 8.32 -4.94
N SER A 95 16.68 8.71 -4.91
CA SER A 95 17.28 9.44 -3.79
C SER A 95 16.62 10.79 -3.56
N GLY A 96 16.34 11.12 -2.29
CA GLY A 96 15.76 12.41 -1.93
C GLY A 96 15.38 12.51 -0.46
N ALA A 97 14.82 13.66 -0.09
CA ALA A 97 14.16 13.90 1.19
C ALA A 97 12.66 14.12 0.88
N PRO A 98 11.85 13.04 0.82
CA PRO A 98 10.49 13.12 0.32
C PRO A 98 9.65 14.08 1.15
N VAL A 99 9.02 15.06 0.50
CA VAL A 99 8.03 15.95 1.13
C VAL A 99 6.67 15.27 1.01
N TRP A 100 6.25 14.59 2.07
CA TRP A 100 5.01 13.83 2.09
C TRP A 100 4.42 13.89 3.50
N SER A 101 3.27 14.56 3.64
CA SER A 101 2.68 14.89 4.95
C SER A 101 2.43 13.69 5.88
N PRO A 102 2.12 12.46 5.40
CA PRO A 102 1.99 11.29 6.28
C PRO A 102 3.26 10.91 7.04
N LEU A 103 4.45 11.36 6.62
CA LEU A 103 5.69 11.16 7.39
C LEU A 103 5.80 12.08 8.62
N GLY A 104 4.86 13.02 8.80
CA GLY A 104 4.90 13.98 9.91
C GLY A 104 6.18 14.79 9.93
N SER A 105 6.88 14.82 11.07
CA SER A 105 8.12 15.57 11.26
C SER A 105 9.28 15.08 10.37
N SER A 106 9.22 13.86 9.84
CA SER A 106 10.24 13.35 8.94
C SER A 106 10.08 13.82 7.49
N SER A 107 8.94 14.42 7.13
CA SER A 107 8.69 14.98 5.80
C SER A 107 9.73 16.05 5.44
N GLY A 108 10.35 15.93 4.26
CA GLY A 108 11.40 16.83 3.79
C GLY A 108 12.75 16.67 4.50
N THR A 109 12.91 15.63 5.32
CA THR A 109 14.16 15.28 5.98
C THR A 109 14.68 13.93 5.50
N ARG A 110 15.96 13.66 5.76
CA ARG A 110 16.58 12.35 5.54
C ARG A 110 17.60 12.08 6.64
N PHE A 111 17.65 10.86 7.14
CA PHE A 111 18.69 10.46 8.08
C PHE A 111 20.08 10.49 7.41
N ASN A 112 20.20 9.90 6.21
CA ASN A 112 21.46 9.77 5.50
C ASN A 112 21.26 9.58 3.98
N ALA A 113 22.31 9.16 3.26
CA ALA A 113 22.22 8.67 1.89
C ALA A 113 21.43 7.34 1.83
N GLY A 114 20.72 7.12 0.73
CA GLY A 114 19.84 5.96 0.53
C GLY A 114 18.38 6.18 0.88
N CYS A 115 18.05 7.34 1.47
CA CYS A 115 16.67 7.77 1.72
C CYS A 115 16.02 8.29 0.43
N GLY A 116 14.70 8.20 0.34
CA GLY A 116 13.96 8.58 -0.86
C GLY A 116 12.65 7.84 -1.03
N TYR A 117 12.33 7.47 -2.26
CA TYR A 117 11.11 6.74 -2.59
C TYR A 117 11.28 5.88 -3.85
N THR A 118 10.43 4.88 -4.05
CA THR A 118 10.52 3.98 -5.21
C THR A 118 9.89 4.55 -6.47
N GLY A 119 9.00 5.54 -6.33
CA GLY A 119 8.03 5.87 -7.36
C GLY A 119 6.92 4.82 -7.40
N TRP A 120 6.01 4.95 -8.36
CA TRP A 120 4.94 3.96 -8.54
C TRP A 120 5.48 2.68 -9.17
N VAL A 121 5.29 1.57 -8.46
CA VAL A 121 5.58 0.21 -8.92
C VAL A 121 4.26 -0.51 -9.09
N ASN A 122 3.99 -1.01 -10.29
CA ASN A 122 2.80 -1.79 -10.60
C ASN A 122 3.04 -3.25 -10.24
N THR A 123 2.00 -3.92 -9.78
CA THR A 123 2.05 -5.32 -9.38
C THR A 123 0.92 -6.11 -10.02
N SER A 124 1.18 -7.39 -10.30
CA SER A 124 0.15 -8.34 -10.70
C SER A 124 0.37 -9.70 -10.05
N PHE A 125 -0.74 -10.34 -9.67
CA PHE A 125 -0.78 -11.63 -8.99
C PHE A 125 -1.96 -12.46 -9.50
N SER A 126 -1.70 -13.70 -9.93
CA SER A 126 -2.76 -14.63 -10.33
C SER A 126 -3.31 -15.35 -9.09
N ILE A 127 -4.62 -15.28 -8.88
CA ILE A 127 -5.29 -15.92 -7.75
C ILE A 127 -5.26 -17.44 -7.94
N ALA A 128 -4.69 -18.16 -6.96
CA ALA A 128 -4.48 -19.60 -7.06
C ALA A 128 -5.76 -20.43 -6.85
N ASN A 129 -6.71 -19.94 -6.06
CA ASN A 129 -7.95 -20.67 -5.72
C ASN A 129 -9.14 -19.71 -5.75
N THR A 130 -10.31 -20.17 -6.19
CA THR A 130 -11.54 -19.37 -6.06
C THR A 130 -11.90 -19.19 -4.59
N GLY A 131 -12.18 -17.96 -4.16
CA GLY A 131 -12.54 -17.67 -2.78
C GLY A 131 -12.77 -16.19 -2.48
N SER A 132 -12.90 -15.88 -1.19
CA SER A 132 -12.97 -14.51 -0.69
C SER A 132 -11.69 -14.16 0.05
N TYR A 133 -11.17 -12.96 -0.19
CA TYR A 133 -9.85 -12.54 0.26
C TYR A 133 -9.86 -11.16 0.89
N PHE A 134 -8.91 -10.93 1.80
CA PHE A 134 -8.50 -9.59 2.21
C PHE A 134 -7.13 -9.28 1.61
N LEU A 135 -6.95 -8.04 1.18
CA LEU A 135 -5.64 -7.50 0.84
C LEU A 135 -5.16 -6.61 1.99
N GLU A 136 -3.95 -6.87 2.47
CA GLU A 136 -3.38 -6.13 3.58
C GLU A 136 -1.99 -5.61 3.25
N PHE A 137 -1.74 -4.38 3.68
CA PHE A 137 -0.48 -3.68 3.52
C PHE A 137 0.03 -3.24 4.90
N GLY A 138 1.34 -3.26 5.07
CA GLY A 138 1.99 -2.78 6.28
C GLY A 138 3.24 -1.98 5.98
N VAL A 139 3.52 -1.03 6.87
CA VAL A 139 4.80 -0.34 6.98
C VAL A 139 5.21 -0.30 8.44
N VAL A 140 6.49 -0.53 8.70
CA VAL A 140 7.03 -0.79 10.03
C VAL A 140 8.33 -0.04 10.18
N ASN A 141 8.43 0.74 11.25
CA ASN A 141 9.72 1.26 11.67
C ASN A 141 10.53 0.14 12.31
N TRP A 142 11.75 -0.07 11.82
CA TRP A 142 12.58 -1.21 12.18
C TRP A 142 13.75 -0.77 13.05
N SER A 143 13.97 -1.47 14.17
CA SER A 143 15.02 -1.18 15.16
C SER A 143 14.83 0.12 15.96
N ASP A 144 14.36 1.23 15.37
CA ASP A 144 14.04 2.48 16.10
C ASP A 144 12.77 3.19 15.57
N ASN A 145 12.52 4.44 16.01
CA ASN A 145 11.37 5.28 15.61
C ASN A 145 11.77 6.74 15.32
N ASN A 146 13.05 7.03 15.05
CA ASN A 146 13.55 8.40 14.93
C ASN A 146 13.20 9.02 13.58
N PHE A 147 13.24 8.21 12.53
CA PHE A 147 12.80 8.55 11.19
C PHE A 147 11.64 7.65 10.79
N GLN A 148 10.76 8.17 9.94
CA GLN A 148 9.54 7.47 9.55
C GLN A 148 9.63 7.02 8.10
N SER A 149 9.12 5.83 7.84
CA SER A 149 8.82 5.36 6.50
C SER A 149 7.32 5.20 6.31
N GLY A 150 6.88 5.18 5.05
CA GLY A 150 5.49 4.96 4.74
C GLY A 150 5.30 4.30 3.38
N LEU A 151 4.06 3.92 3.12
CA LEU A 151 3.65 3.21 1.92
C LEU A 151 2.40 3.87 1.35
N ALA A 152 2.51 4.37 0.13
CA ALA A 152 1.36 4.81 -0.66
C ALA A 152 0.89 3.66 -1.56
N ILE A 153 -0.41 3.53 -1.74
CA ILE A 153 -1.06 2.43 -2.46
C ILE A 153 -2.15 3.03 -3.35
N ASP A 154 -2.28 2.52 -4.58
CA ASP A 154 -3.33 2.92 -5.51
C ASP A 154 -3.73 1.77 -6.44
N ALA A 155 -4.76 1.97 -7.26
CA ALA A 155 -5.16 1.11 -8.37
C ALA A 155 -5.43 -0.36 -8.00
N VAL A 156 -5.98 -0.61 -6.80
CA VAL A 156 -6.30 -1.97 -6.35
C VAL A 156 -7.50 -2.53 -7.13
N THR A 157 -7.28 -3.58 -7.90
CA THR A 157 -8.29 -4.17 -8.79
C THR A 157 -8.22 -5.70 -8.83
N ILE A 158 -9.34 -6.33 -9.19
CA ILE A 158 -9.44 -7.72 -9.62
C ILE A 158 -9.94 -7.72 -11.07
N ASN A 159 -9.14 -8.25 -12.00
CA ASN A 159 -9.39 -8.19 -13.45
C ASN A 159 -9.75 -6.78 -13.94
N GLY A 160 -9.03 -5.76 -13.44
CA GLY A 160 -9.27 -4.34 -13.76
C GLY A 160 -10.51 -3.74 -13.10
N THR A 161 -11.30 -4.51 -12.35
CA THR A 161 -12.43 -4.00 -11.56
C THR A 161 -11.94 -3.55 -10.19
N PRO A 162 -12.14 -2.29 -9.78
CA PRO A 162 -11.71 -1.80 -8.47
C PRO A 162 -12.25 -2.62 -7.30
N VAL A 163 -11.39 -2.91 -6.33
CA VAL A 163 -11.76 -3.55 -5.06
C VAL A 163 -11.51 -2.60 -3.88
N GLY A 164 -12.43 -2.61 -2.92
CA GLY A 164 -12.43 -1.70 -1.77
C GLY A 164 -13.59 -0.70 -1.80
N PRO A 165 -13.66 0.23 -0.83
CA PRO A 165 -14.73 1.22 -0.78
C PRO A 165 -14.60 2.16 -1.97
N VAL A 166 -15.42 1.94 -3.00
CA VAL A 166 -15.70 2.96 -4.00
C VAL A 166 -16.34 4.10 -3.21
N SER A 167 -15.66 5.25 -3.10
CA SER A 167 -16.31 6.46 -2.60
C SER A 167 -17.51 6.69 -3.50
N ALA A 168 -18.72 6.40 -3.02
CA ALA A 168 -19.92 6.62 -3.80
C ALA A 168 -19.86 8.09 -4.24
N PRO A 169 -19.81 8.38 -5.55
CA PRO A 169 -19.68 9.75 -6.00
C PRO A 169 -20.79 10.58 -5.35
N PHE A 170 -20.51 11.84 -5.07
CA PHE A 170 -21.42 12.85 -4.53
C PHE A 170 -22.77 12.98 -5.30
N THR A 171 -23.06 12.14 -6.30
CA THR A 171 -24.32 12.06 -7.05
C THR A 171 -25.54 11.88 -6.16
N LEU A 172 -25.45 11.17 -5.04
CA LEU A 172 -26.57 11.09 -4.07
C LEU A 172 -26.85 12.42 -3.35
N LEU A 173 -25.84 13.29 -3.19
CA LEU A 173 -26.01 14.62 -2.60
C LEU A 173 -26.59 15.63 -3.62
N LEU A 174 -26.30 15.44 -4.91
CA LEU A 174 -26.88 16.26 -6.00
C LEU A 174 -28.34 15.89 -6.26
N LEU A 175 -28.71 14.60 -6.16
CA LEU A 175 -30.09 14.17 -6.38
C LEU A 175 -31.05 14.68 -5.28
N SER A 176 -30.61 14.72 -4.02
CA SER A 176 -31.39 15.25 -2.91
C SER A 176 -31.59 16.78 -3.01
N SER A 177 -30.57 17.50 -3.49
CA SER A 177 -30.65 18.94 -3.72
C SER A 177 -31.65 19.31 -4.85
N GLY A 178 -31.73 18.48 -5.90
CA GLY A 178 -32.68 18.69 -7.01
C GLY A 178 -34.15 18.52 -6.60
N LEU A 179 -34.46 17.54 -5.75
CA LEU A 179 -35.83 17.26 -5.29
C LEU A 179 -36.38 18.35 -4.34
N LEU A 180 -35.52 18.97 -3.52
CA LEU A 180 -35.89 20.10 -2.66
C LEU A 180 -36.25 21.37 -3.47
N LEU A 181 -35.54 21.61 -4.58
CA LEU A 181 -35.84 22.73 -5.48
C LEU A 181 -37.15 22.53 -6.27
N LEU A 182 -37.49 21.29 -6.63
CA LEU A 182 -38.76 20.95 -7.29
C LEU A 182 -39.97 21.06 -6.36
N ARG A 183 -39.80 20.81 -5.06
CA ARG A 183 -40.88 20.97 -4.06
C ARG A 183 -41.24 22.44 -3.80
N ARG A 184 -40.30 23.37 -4.03
CA ARG A 184 -40.50 24.81 -3.84
C ARG A 184 -41.25 25.50 -5.00
N ARG A 185 -41.49 24.81 -6.12
CA ARG A 185 -42.14 25.35 -7.32
C ARG A 185 -43.64 25.01 -7.46
N ARG A 186 -44.27 24.40 -6.46
CA ARG A 186 -45.69 23.96 -6.52
C ARG A 186 -46.63 24.66 -5.53
N ASN A 187 -46.48 25.96 -5.29
CA ASN A 187 -47.55 26.79 -4.71
C ASN A 187 -47.82 28.00 -5.60
N PRO A 188 -48.76 27.92 -6.56
CA PRO A 188 -49.35 29.11 -7.16
C PRO A 188 -50.54 29.58 -6.29
N LEU A 189 -50.57 30.87 -5.96
CA LEU A 189 -51.79 31.64 -5.74
C LEU A 189 -52.00 32.51 -6.99
#